data_AF-A0AAW7YW40-F1
#
_entry.id   AF-A0AAW7YW40-F1
#
_cell.length_a   1.000
_cell.length_b   1.000
_cell.length_c   1.000
_cell.angle_alpha   90.00
_cell.angle_beta   90.00
_cell.angle_gamma   90.00
#
_symmetry.space_group_name_H-M   'P 1'
#
loop_
_entity.id
_entity.type
_entity.pdbx_description
1 polymer ?
#
loop_
_entity_poly.entity_id
_entity_poly.type
_entity_poly.pdbx_seq_one_letter_code
_entity_poly.pdbx_strand_id
1 'polypeptide(L)'
;FKLARKGIMGMNQRNTGYISRYNPRKLYPLVDNKLKTKIIAQRDNVTIPALIGVVRTQHDIQSIIPLLQKHSGFVIKPAKG
;
A
#
# COMPACT_ATOMS: atom_id res chain seq x y z
N PHE A 1 -3.46 18.01 -20.83
CA PHE A 1 -4.80 17.84 -21.43
C PHE A 1 -4.94 16.74 -22.50
N LYS A 2 -3.88 16.08 -23.00
CA LYS A 2 -3.97 15.06 -24.08
C LYS A 2 -4.80 13.81 -23.70
N LEU A 3 -4.71 13.33 -22.47
CA LEU A 3 -5.46 12.15 -21.98
C LEU A 3 -6.93 12.45 -21.70
N ALA A 4 -7.22 13.61 -21.09
CA ALA A 4 -8.59 14.05 -20.84
C ALA A 4 -9.41 14.16 -22.13
N ARG A 5 -8.81 14.66 -23.23
CA ARG A 5 -9.46 14.71 -24.56
C ARG A 5 -9.77 13.33 -25.15
N LYS A 6 -9.11 12.27 -24.67
CA LYS A 6 -9.40 10.87 -25.03
C LYS A 6 -10.41 10.21 -24.09
N GLY A 7 -11.05 10.98 -23.20
CA GLY A 7 -11.96 10.45 -22.18
C GLY A 7 -11.27 9.72 -21.02
N ILE A 8 -9.94 9.80 -20.91
CA ILE A 8 -9.19 9.10 -19.87
C ILE A 8 -9.14 9.97 -18.62
N MET A 9 -9.64 9.41 -17.51
CA MET A 9 -9.68 10.08 -16.21
C MET A 9 -8.32 10.04 -15.51
N GLY A 10 -7.91 11.19 -14.96
CA GLY A 10 -6.72 11.27 -14.10
C GLY A 10 -6.97 10.61 -12.74
N MET A 11 -5.89 10.19 -12.08
CA MET A 11 -5.97 9.50 -10.78
C MET A 11 -6.74 10.30 -9.72
N ASN A 12 -6.48 11.61 -9.61
CA ASN A 12 -7.16 12.47 -8.64
C ASN A 12 -8.66 12.60 -8.92
N GLN A 13 -9.04 12.81 -10.18
CA GLN A 13 -10.46 12.90 -10.56
C GLN A 13 -11.19 11.58 -10.30
N ARG A 14 -10.56 10.43 -10.58
CA ARG A 14 -11.10 9.10 -10.26
C ARG A 14 -11.26 8.91 -8.75
N ASN A 15 -10.24 9.26 -7.98
CA ASN A 15 -10.23 9.05 -6.54
C ASN A 15 -11.29 9.91 -5.85
N THR A 16 -11.40 11.20 -6.20
CA THR A 16 -12.36 12.13 -5.58
C THR A 16 -13.77 11.98 -6.17
N GLY A 17 -13.89 11.87 -7.50
CA GLY A 17 -15.18 11.89 -8.19
C GLY A 17 -15.95 10.57 -8.15
N TYR A 18 -15.25 9.44 -8.00
CA TYR A 18 -15.86 8.10 -8.06
C TYR A 18 -15.53 7.27 -6.82
N ILE A 19 -14.26 6.97 -6.58
CA ILE A 19 -13.89 6.02 -5.51
C ILE A 19 -14.36 6.52 -4.14
N SER A 20 -14.04 7.76 -3.77
CA SER A 20 -14.41 8.31 -2.46
C SER A 20 -15.93 8.45 -2.28
N ARG A 21 -16.68 8.63 -3.36
CA ARG A 21 -18.14 8.77 -3.33
C ARG A 21 -18.85 7.46 -3.00
N TYR A 22 -18.34 6.34 -3.53
CA TYR A 22 -18.97 5.03 -3.42
C TYR A 22 -18.34 4.12 -2.35
N ASN A 23 -17.31 4.59 -1.63
CA ASN A 23 -16.64 3.82 -0.59
C ASN A 23 -16.85 4.48 0.79
N PRO A 24 -17.29 3.73 1.83
CA PRO A 24 -17.45 4.29 3.17
C PRO A 24 -16.14 4.89 3.70
N ARG A 25 -16.16 6.18 4.05
CA ARG A 25 -14.95 6.91 4.48
C ARG A 25 -14.24 6.30 5.69
N LYS A 26 -14.99 5.63 6.57
CA LYS A 26 -14.47 4.90 7.74
C LYS A 26 -13.50 3.77 7.37
N LEU A 27 -13.61 3.22 6.16
CA LEU A 27 -12.76 2.13 5.66
C LEU A 27 -11.48 2.62 4.98
N TYR A 28 -11.37 3.93 4.67
CA TYR A 28 -10.18 4.52 4.06
C TYR A 28 -8.85 4.16 4.75
N PRO A 29 -8.76 4.10 6.10
CA PRO A 29 -7.50 3.70 6.76
C PRO A 29 -7.02 2.29 6.43
N LEU A 30 -7.88 1.41 5.91
CA LEU A 30 -7.51 0.05 5.51
C LEU A 30 -6.70 0.03 4.21
N VAL A 31 -6.92 1.02 3.33
CA VAL A 31 -6.26 1.11 2.01
C VAL A 31 -5.15 2.16 1.97
N ASP A 32 -5.21 3.16 2.85
CA ASP A 32 -4.15 4.18 3.03
C ASP A 32 -2.91 3.61 3.75
N ASN A 33 -3.14 2.69 4.70
CA ASN A 33 -2.07 2.02 5.40
C ASN A 33 -1.68 0.71 4.73
N LYS A 34 -0.53 0.70 4.05
CA LYS A 34 -0.01 -0.44 3.28
C LYS A 34 0.13 -1.71 4.13
N LEU A 35 0.50 -1.59 5.41
CA LEU A 35 0.58 -2.73 6.32
C LEU A 35 -0.81 -3.28 6.64
N LYS A 36 -1.80 -2.41 6.90
CA LYS A 36 -3.18 -2.86 7.12
C LYS A 36 -3.75 -3.55 5.88
N THR A 37 -3.55 -2.97 4.69
CA THR A 37 -3.96 -3.56 3.42
C THR A 37 -3.36 -4.96 3.23
N LYS A 38 -2.07 -5.12 3.57
CA LYS A 38 -1.38 -6.40 3.49
C LYS A 38 -2.03 -7.44 4.41
N ILE A 39 -2.24 -7.10 5.67
CA ILE A 39 -2.78 -8.02 6.69
C ILE A 39 -4.18 -8.50 6.30
N ILE A 40 -5.08 -7.61 5.86
CA ILE A 40 -6.43 -8.01 5.44
C ILE A 40 -6.40 -8.84 4.16
N ALA A 41 -5.52 -8.52 3.21
CA ALA A 41 -5.36 -9.28 1.98
C ALA A 41 -4.84 -10.70 2.25
N GLN A 42 -3.86 -10.87 3.15
CA GLN A 42 -3.37 -12.19 3.56
C GLN A 42 -4.44 -12.99 4.28
N ARG A 43 -5.15 -12.36 5.22
CA ARG A 43 -6.25 -12.99 5.97
C ARG A 43 -7.33 -13.52 5.02
N ASP A 44 -7.63 -12.78 3.97
CA ASP A 44 -8.68 -13.10 3.01
C ASP A 44 -8.14 -13.89 1.79
N ASN A 45 -6.94 -14.47 1.89
CA ASN A 45 -6.28 -15.30 0.88
C ASN A 45 -6.11 -14.64 -0.50
N VAL A 46 -5.98 -13.32 -0.54
CA VAL A 46 -5.66 -12.57 -1.76
C VAL A 46 -4.18 -12.76 -2.09
N THR A 47 -3.88 -13.09 -3.35
CA THR A 47 -2.50 -13.21 -3.83
C THR A 47 -1.77 -11.87 -3.72
N ILE A 48 -0.76 -11.82 -2.87
CA ILE A 48 0.09 -10.65 -2.66
C ILE A 48 1.55 -11.09 -2.43
N PRO A 49 2.55 -10.22 -2.66
CA PRO A 49 3.94 -10.53 -2.33
C PRO A 49 4.10 -10.84 -0.83
N ALA A 50 5.07 -11.65 -0.42
CA ALA A 50 5.34 -11.84 1.01
C ALA A 50 5.80 -10.53 1.69
N LEU A 51 5.50 -10.38 2.99
CA LEU A 51 6.05 -9.30 3.80
C LEU A 51 7.38 -9.76 4.39
N ILE A 52 8.47 -9.06 4.10
CA ILE A 52 9.80 -9.40 4.62
C ILE A 52 9.95 -8.96 6.08
N GLY A 53 9.48 -7.75 6.41
CA GLY A 53 9.56 -7.20 7.76
C GLY A 53 8.85 -5.85 7.89
N VAL A 54 8.74 -5.37 9.13
CA VAL A 54 8.13 -4.08 9.47
C VAL A 54 9.07 -3.34 10.43
N VAL A 55 9.48 -2.13 10.03
CA VAL A 55 10.17 -1.18 10.93
C VAL A 55 9.12 -0.30 11.59
N ARG A 56 9.01 -0.34 12.91
CA ARG A 56 8.19 0.57 13.71
C ARG A 56 9.03 1.66 14.35
N THR A 57 10.25 1.31 14.76
CA THR A 57 11.19 2.21 15.41
C THR A 57 12.60 2.03 14.85
N GLN A 58 13.52 2.94 15.17
CA GLN A 58 14.92 2.84 14.76
C GLN A 58 15.62 1.58 15.33
N HIS A 59 15.19 1.09 16.49
CA HIS A 59 15.75 -0.12 17.10
C HIS A 59 15.49 -1.38 16.26
N ASP A 60 14.41 -1.40 15.47
CA ASP A 60 14.05 -2.55 14.63
C ASP A 60 15.00 -2.73 13.44
N ILE A 61 15.82 -1.72 13.10
CA ILE A 61 16.73 -1.80 11.95
C ILE A 61 17.74 -2.94 12.13
N GLN A 62 18.26 -3.13 13.34
CA GLN A 62 19.27 -4.16 13.62
C GLN A 62 18.72 -5.58 13.38
N SER A 63 17.44 -5.84 13.67
CA SER A 63 16.81 -7.15 13.47
C SER A 63 16.39 -7.39 12.02
N ILE A 64 16.21 -6.35 11.22
CA ILE A 64 15.79 -6.47 9.81
C ILE A 64 16.95 -6.74 8.86
N ILE A 65 18.15 -6.23 9.14
CA ILE A 65 19.32 -6.42 8.25
C ILE A 65 19.56 -7.90 7.92
N PRO A 66 19.57 -8.85 8.89
CA PRO A 66 19.75 -10.27 8.58
C PRO A 66 18.61 -10.89 7.76
N LEU A 67 17.39 -10.34 7.85
CA LEU A 67 16.26 -10.80 7.02
C LEU A 67 16.47 -10.38 5.56
N LEU A 68 16.89 -9.12 5.33
CA LEU A 68 17.10 -8.59 3.99
C LEU A 68 18.21 -9.31 3.22
N GLN A 69 19.26 -9.77 3.90
CA GLN A 69 20.36 -10.53 3.30
C GLN A 69 19.91 -11.84 2.63
N LYS A 70 18.74 -12.38 3.01
CA LYS A 70 18.16 -13.61 2.42
C LYS A 70 17.38 -13.34 1.13
N HIS A 71 17.23 -12.07 0.72
CA HIS A 71 16.46 -11.67 -0.45
C HIS A 71 17.35 -10.97 -1.47
N SER A 72 17.19 -11.32 -2.75
CA SER A 72 17.91 -10.69 -3.86
C SER A 72 17.47 -9.24 -4.15
N GLY A 73 16.33 -8.82 -3.62
CA GLY A 73 15.82 -7.46 -3.75
C GLY A 73 14.62 -7.21 -2.84
N PHE A 74 14.43 -5.95 -2.46
CA PHE A 74 13.33 -5.50 -1.62
C PHE A 74 12.96 -4.05 -1.91
N VAL A 75 11.79 -3.63 -1.44
CA VAL A 75 11.34 -2.23 -1.48
C VAL A 75 10.90 -1.84 -0.08
N ILE A 76 11.41 -0.71 0.41
CA ILE A 76 10.94 -0.09 1.65
C ILE A 76 9.89 0.96 1.29
N LYS A 77 8.75 0.95 1.98
CA LYS A 77 7.70 1.96 1.83
C LYS A 77 7.21 2.41 3.20
N PRO A 78 6.91 3.71 3.39
CA PRO A 78 6.22 4.16 4.59
C PRO A 78 4.83 3.56 4.64
N ALA A 79 4.34 3.28 5.85
CA ALA A 79 3.05 2.64 6.06
C ALA A 79 1.90 3.46 5.46
N LYS A 80 1.97 4.80 5.58
CA LYS A 80 1.03 5.76 5.00
C LYS A 80 1.79 6.74 4.08
N GLY A 81 1.07 7.44 3.21
CA GLY A 81 1.63 8.32 2.19
C GLY A 81 1.57 7.72 0.80
#